data_AF-A0A3A8W2H3-F1
#
_entry.id   AF-A0A3A8W2H3-F1
#
_cell.length_a   1.000
_cell.length_b   1.000
_cell.length_c   1.000
_cell.angle_alpha   90.00
_cell.angle_beta   90.00
_cell.angle_gamma   90.00
#
_symmetry.space_group_name_H-M   'P 1'
#
loop_
_entity.id
_entity.type
_entity.pdbx_description
1 polymer ?
#
loop_
_entity_poly.entity_id
_entity_poly.type
_entity_poly.pdbx_seq_one_letter_code
_entity_poly.pdbx_strand_id
1 'polypeptide(L)'
;MNKCRIFMMLLFTFTLCASLAGCSVQDKIKEYSSNKEQCYLNTENVTQFVYKGNDYTLLEDTVSNGGLGEWIGYIRQLAAVDETGKVLLQENMEAAAFRTLADLADKAPEAAYIIPFLNVYAAPNADDYLIVDVNGGYHKAVRKENIKDTDTVFDFKDTEQSMSGRFEINPKNATQLLCDGIIYQVTSDTISNDELGSWIDILAKSVTFDTETKRPLSKKDLNKIDWSGKNSVQGREQWFYADVYEIYGTDKTEAVAVKINNRYYIAEQK
;
A
#
# COMPACT_ATOMS: atom_id res chain seq x y z
N MET A 1 8.75 20.26 69.47
CA MET A 1 8.69 21.26 68.39
C MET A 1 9.47 20.72 67.20
N ASN A 2 8.78 20.05 66.28
CA ASN A 2 8.48 20.50 64.90
C ASN A 2 9.73 20.46 64.01
N LYS A 3 9.91 19.53 63.05
CA LYS A 3 9.01 19.04 62.00
C LYS A 3 9.54 17.65 61.58
N CYS A 4 8.90 16.51 61.83
CA CYS A 4 7.70 16.01 61.15
C CYS A 4 7.67 16.33 59.64
N ARG A 5 7.80 15.28 58.82
CA ARG A 5 7.32 15.19 57.42
C ARG A 5 8.11 15.91 56.32
N ILE A 6 9.39 15.59 56.08
CA ILE A 6 9.96 15.65 54.72
C ILE A 6 10.93 14.46 54.48
N PHE A 7 10.54 13.28 54.96
CA PHE A 7 11.24 12.02 54.66
C PHE A 7 10.35 11.09 53.81
N MET A 8 9.36 11.65 53.12
CA MET A 8 8.30 10.90 52.45
C MET A 8 7.74 11.64 51.23
N MET A 9 8.60 12.32 50.44
CA MET A 9 8.09 13.05 49.27
C MET A 9 9.15 13.43 48.22
N LEU A 10 10.07 12.53 47.85
CA LEU A 10 10.86 12.67 46.61
C LEU A 10 11.52 11.34 46.19
N LEU A 11 10.79 10.24 46.38
CA LEU A 11 11.19 8.91 45.90
C LEU A 11 10.00 8.20 45.26
N PHE A 12 9.20 8.91 44.47
CA PHE A 12 8.07 8.35 43.70
C PHE A 12 7.69 9.29 42.56
N THR A 13 8.55 9.37 41.54
CA THR A 13 8.19 9.81 40.17
C THR A 13 9.22 9.23 39.20
N PHE A 14 9.48 7.93 39.31
CA PHE A 14 9.89 7.11 38.16
C PHE A 14 8.60 6.55 37.53
N THR A 15 7.64 7.42 37.28
CA THR A 15 6.44 7.09 36.52
C THR A 15 6.81 7.11 35.05
N LEU A 16 6.98 5.90 34.52
CA LEU A 16 6.47 5.53 33.21
C LEU A 16 7.10 6.26 32.00
N CYS A 17 8.41 6.14 31.81
CA CYS A 17 9.03 6.27 30.48
C CYS A 17 9.30 4.90 29.84
N ALA A 18 8.50 3.90 30.18
CA ALA A 18 8.40 2.67 29.38
C ALA A 18 7.25 2.86 28.39
N SER A 19 7.51 2.57 27.11
CA SER A 19 6.59 2.62 25.96
C SER A 19 6.52 3.90 25.12
N LEU A 20 7.65 4.52 24.81
CA LEU A 20 7.87 4.96 23.42
C LEU A 20 8.57 3.84 22.65
N ALA A 21 7.98 2.63 22.69
CA ALA A 21 8.23 1.66 21.65
C ALA A 21 7.60 2.28 20.40
N GLY A 22 8.43 2.78 19.48
CA GLY A 22 7.94 3.36 18.25
C GLY A 22 7.01 2.36 17.58
N CYS A 23 5.75 2.76 17.35
CA CYS A 23 4.83 2.01 16.52
C CYS A 23 5.56 1.75 15.20
N SER A 24 5.97 0.50 14.96
CA SER A 24 6.51 0.16 13.66
C SER A 24 5.39 0.37 12.62
N VAL A 25 5.75 0.64 11.37
CA VAL A 25 4.76 0.74 10.29
C VAL A 25 3.89 -0.52 10.23
N GLN A 26 4.45 -1.69 10.56
CA GLN A 26 3.74 -2.95 10.66
C GLN A 26 2.70 -2.95 11.77
N ASP A 27 2.98 -2.37 12.94
CA ASP A 27 2.00 -2.28 14.04
C ASP A 27 0.81 -1.41 13.65
N LYS A 28 1.05 -0.32 12.94
CA LYS A 28 -0.02 0.55 12.42
C LYS A 28 -0.86 -0.13 11.33
N ILE A 29 -0.23 -0.91 10.45
CA ILE A 29 -0.94 -1.67 9.41
C ILE A 29 -1.83 -2.73 10.05
N LYS A 30 -1.30 -3.48 11.04
CA LYS A 30 -2.06 -4.48 11.80
C LYS A 30 -3.21 -3.86 12.58
N GLU A 31 -3.01 -2.69 13.18
CA GLU A 31 -4.07 -1.97 13.87
C GLU A 31 -5.19 -1.56 12.88
N TYR A 32 -4.80 -1.03 11.72
CA TYR A 32 -5.73 -0.59 10.67
C TYR A 32 -6.55 -1.74 10.05
N SER A 33 -6.00 -2.96 9.98
CA SER A 33 -6.69 -4.15 9.47
C SER A 33 -7.26 -5.07 10.57
N SER A 34 -7.13 -4.71 11.85
CA SER A 34 -7.46 -5.58 12.99
C SER A 34 -8.92 -6.05 13.03
N ASN A 35 -9.85 -5.28 12.45
CA ASN A 35 -11.27 -5.62 12.36
C ASN A 35 -11.68 -6.14 10.97
N LYS A 36 -10.72 -6.51 10.13
CA LYS A 36 -10.95 -6.99 8.76
C LYS A 36 -10.62 -8.48 8.68
N GLU A 37 -11.36 -9.21 7.86
CA GLU A 37 -11.13 -10.64 7.66
C GLU A 37 -9.88 -10.87 6.79
N GLN A 38 -8.97 -11.72 7.24
CA GLN A 38 -7.91 -12.22 6.36
C GLN A 38 -8.50 -13.27 5.40
N CYS A 39 -8.27 -13.05 4.11
CA CYS A 39 -8.68 -13.94 3.04
C CYS A 39 -7.47 -14.75 2.54
N TYR A 40 -7.72 -15.93 1.97
CA TYR A 40 -6.65 -16.84 1.56
C TYR A 40 -6.83 -17.25 0.10
N LEU A 41 -5.80 -17.04 -0.73
CA LEU A 41 -5.80 -17.51 -2.12
C LEU A 41 -5.79 -19.04 -2.18
N ASN A 42 -6.51 -19.60 -3.15
CA ASN A 42 -6.42 -21.01 -3.47
C ASN A 42 -5.09 -21.27 -4.20
N THR A 43 -4.31 -22.22 -3.70
CA THR A 43 -2.97 -22.51 -4.23
C THR A 43 -2.99 -23.24 -5.57
N GLU A 44 -4.08 -23.89 -5.92
CA GLU A 44 -4.24 -24.62 -7.19
C GLU A 44 -4.93 -23.78 -8.27
N ASN A 45 -5.60 -22.68 -7.88
CA ASN A 45 -6.25 -21.76 -8.82
C ASN A 45 -6.29 -20.34 -8.25
N VAL A 46 -5.42 -19.45 -8.75
CA VAL A 46 -5.26 -18.08 -8.29
C VAL A 46 -6.51 -17.20 -8.47
N THR A 47 -7.46 -17.61 -9.31
CA THR A 47 -8.74 -16.91 -9.49
C THR A 47 -9.73 -17.19 -8.35
N GLN A 48 -9.37 -18.07 -7.41
CA GLN A 48 -10.21 -18.46 -6.29
C GLN A 48 -9.59 -18.08 -4.95
N PHE A 49 -10.43 -17.73 -3.98
CA PHE A 49 -10.01 -17.42 -2.63
C PHE A 49 -11.10 -17.77 -1.61
N VAL A 50 -10.70 -17.86 -0.34
CA VAL A 50 -11.61 -18.14 0.77
C VAL A 50 -11.86 -16.87 1.57
N TYR A 51 -13.14 -16.56 1.80
CA TYR A 51 -13.59 -15.52 2.73
C TYR A 51 -14.62 -16.10 3.70
N LYS A 52 -14.33 -15.99 5.00
CA LYS A 52 -15.16 -16.55 6.10
C LYS A 52 -15.57 -18.01 5.87
N GLY A 53 -14.63 -18.82 5.36
CA GLY A 53 -14.83 -20.24 5.11
C GLY A 53 -15.66 -20.60 3.88
N ASN A 54 -16.01 -19.64 3.02
CA ASN A 54 -16.68 -19.91 1.74
C ASN A 54 -15.70 -19.66 0.59
N ASP A 55 -15.78 -20.50 -0.45
CA ASP A 55 -14.98 -20.37 -1.66
C ASP A 55 -15.61 -19.34 -2.60
N TYR A 56 -14.80 -18.39 -3.07
CA TYR A 56 -15.18 -17.39 -4.07
C TYR A 56 -14.35 -17.56 -5.33
N THR A 57 -14.93 -17.18 -6.47
CA THR A 57 -14.26 -17.11 -7.77
C THR A 57 -14.34 -15.70 -8.31
N LEU A 58 -13.20 -15.17 -8.71
CA LEU A 58 -13.05 -13.86 -9.35
C LEU A 58 -13.61 -13.91 -10.78
N LEU A 59 -14.33 -12.86 -11.14
CA LEU A 59 -14.91 -12.65 -12.45
C LEU A 59 -14.19 -11.52 -13.19
N GLU A 60 -14.27 -11.50 -14.51
CA GLU A 60 -13.77 -10.38 -15.32
C GLU A 60 -14.54 -9.08 -15.06
N ASP A 61 -15.79 -9.17 -14.60
CA ASP A 61 -16.60 -8.01 -14.23
C ASP A 61 -15.86 -7.09 -13.26
N THR A 62 -15.62 -5.85 -13.68
CA THR A 62 -15.00 -4.82 -12.84
C THR A 62 -16.01 -3.87 -12.24
N VAL A 63 -15.58 -3.18 -11.19
CA VAL A 63 -16.29 -2.08 -10.54
C VAL A 63 -15.35 -0.88 -10.51
N SER A 64 -15.87 0.34 -10.71
CA SER A 64 -15.07 1.55 -10.50
C SER A 64 -14.77 1.75 -9.01
N ASN A 65 -13.73 2.50 -8.68
CA ASN A 65 -13.39 2.78 -7.29
C ASN A 65 -14.55 3.44 -6.49
N GLY A 66 -15.31 4.36 -7.09
CA GLY A 66 -16.53 4.94 -6.49
C GLY A 66 -17.69 3.96 -6.29
N GLY A 67 -17.61 2.78 -6.89
CA GLY A 67 -18.56 1.69 -6.72
C GLY A 67 -18.18 0.70 -5.62
N LEU A 68 -17.10 0.95 -4.87
CA LEU A 68 -16.71 0.12 -3.74
C LEU A 68 -17.63 0.34 -2.54
N GLY A 69 -18.00 -0.75 -1.87
CA GLY A 69 -18.69 -0.69 -0.58
C GLY A 69 -17.70 -0.67 0.59
N GLU A 70 -18.16 -1.16 1.75
CA GLU A 70 -17.32 -1.22 2.94
C GLU A 70 -16.10 -2.12 2.71
N TRP A 71 -14.93 -1.69 3.17
CA TRP A 71 -13.76 -2.54 3.28
C TRP A 71 -13.96 -3.58 4.39
N ILE A 72 -14.02 -4.86 4.03
CA ILE A 72 -14.42 -5.95 4.95
C ILE A 72 -13.35 -7.04 5.12
N GLY A 73 -12.35 -7.07 4.25
CA GLY A 73 -11.30 -8.08 4.31
C GLY A 73 -10.08 -7.71 3.48
N TYR A 74 -9.05 -8.56 3.54
CA TYR A 74 -7.83 -8.36 2.78
C TYR A 74 -7.16 -9.70 2.45
N ILE A 75 -6.47 -9.76 1.31
CA ILE A 75 -5.57 -10.84 0.92
C ILE A 75 -4.12 -10.38 1.17
N ARG A 76 -3.73 -9.22 0.61
CA ARG A 76 -2.39 -8.59 0.74
C ARG A 76 -1.24 -9.57 0.43
N GLN A 77 -1.33 -10.22 -0.71
CA GLN A 77 -0.33 -11.17 -1.19
C GLN A 77 0.12 -10.84 -2.60
N LEU A 78 1.42 -10.99 -2.85
CA LEU A 78 1.96 -11.16 -4.20
C LEU A 78 1.98 -12.65 -4.51
N ALA A 79 1.30 -13.07 -5.57
CA ALA A 79 1.25 -14.45 -6.02
C ALA A 79 2.03 -14.62 -7.32
N ALA A 80 3.07 -15.46 -7.30
CA ALA A 80 3.75 -15.92 -8.51
C ALA A 80 3.05 -17.21 -8.99
N VAL A 81 2.61 -17.23 -10.25
CA VAL A 81 1.77 -18.32 -10.78
C VAL A 81 2.32 -18.84 -12.10
N ASP A 82 2.03 -20.11 -12.41
CA ASP A 82 2.33 -20.70 -13.71
C ASP A 82 1.28 -20.33 -14.78
N GLU A 83 1.47 -20.82 -16.02
CA GLU A 83 0.56 -20.57 -17.15
C GLU A 83 -0.88 -21.09 -16.94
N THR A 84 -1.09 -21.98 -15.97
CA THR A 84 -2.40 -22.55 -15.64
C THR A 84 -3.12 -21.81 -14.52
N GLY A 85 -2.41 -20.91 -13.83
CA GLY A 85 -2.93 -20.18 -12.68
C GLY A 85 -2.72 -20.89 -11.35
N LYS A 86 -1.89 -21.94 -11.31
CA LYS A 86 -1.46 -22.57 -10.07
C LYS A 86 -0.43 -21.67 -9.38
N VAL A 87 -0.57 -21.50 -8.08
CA VAL A 87 0.32 -20.65 -7.30
C VAL A 87 1.59 -21.39 -6.93
N LEU A 88 2.73 -20.86 -7.38
CA LEU A 88 4.06 -21.40 -7.12
C LEU A 88 4.67 -20.81 -5.84
N LEU A 89 4.41 -19.52 -5.60
CA LEU A 89 4.93 -18.79 -4.46
C LEU A 89 3.95 -17.68 -4.06
N GLN A 90 3.76 -17.50 -2.75
CA GLN A 90 3.00 -16.38 -2.19
C GLN A 90 3.84 -15.67 -1.15
N GLU A 91 3.79 -14.34 -1.16
CA GLU A 91 4.52 -13.51 -0.22
C GLU A 91 3.59 -12.43 0.34
N ASN A 92 3.55 -12.30 1.67
CA ASN A 92 2.65 -11.38 2.36
C ASN A 92 3.18 -9.94 2.32
N MET A 93 2.50 -9.03 1.63
CA MET A 93 2.91 -7.64 1.39
C MET A 93 3.23 -6.80 2.64
N GLU A 94 2.77 -7.21 3.83
CA GLU A 94 3.03 -6.50 5.10
C GLU A 94 4.33 -6.95 5.78
N ALA A 95 4.78 -8.17 5.51
CA ALA A 95 6.07 -8.65 5.95
C ALA A 95 7.14 -7.96 5.11
N ALA A 96 7.93 -7.07 5.71
CA ALA A 96 8.98 -6.26 5.08
C ALA A 96 10.14 -7.07 4.45
N ALA A 97 9.93 -8.34 4.13
CA ALA A 97 10.90 -9.28 3.57
C ALA A 97 11.09 -9.13 2.05
N PHE A 98 10.19 -8.43 1.35
CA PHE A 98 10.36 -8.10 -0.07
C PHE A 98 10.38 -6.58 -0.20
N ARG A 99 11.37 -6.12 -0.96
CA ARG A 99 11.53 -4.71 -1.27
C ARG A 99 10.86 -4.38 -2.61
N THR A 100 10.52 -5.38 -3.43
CA THR A 100 9.98 -5.26 -4.82
C THR A 100 9.31 -6.55 -5.35
N LEU A 101 8.56 -6.43 -6.47
CA LEU A 101 8.09 -7.54 -7.33
C LEU A 101 9.24 -8.40 -7.90
N ALA A 102 10.42 -7.80 -8.16
CA ALA A 102 11.58 -8.49 -8.73
C ALA A 102 12.16 -9.57 -7.79
N ASP A 103 12.10 -9.34 -6.47
CA ASP A 103 12.51 -10.34 -5.48
C ASP A 103 11.69 -11.64 -5.59
N LEU A 104 10.46 -11.56 -6.11
CA LEU A 104 9.59 -12.72 -6.32
C LEU A 104 9.91 -13.43 -7.64
N ALA A 105 10.19 -12.68 -8.70
CA ALA A 105 10.62 -13.23 -9.99
C ALA A 105 11.93 -14.03 -9.85
N ASP A 106 12.89 -13.55 -9.06
CA ASP A 106 14.14 -14.27 -8.78
C ASP A 106 13.93 -15.56 -7.98
N LYS A 107 12.93 -15.58 -7.07
CA LYS A 107 12.60 -16.74 -6.24
C LYS A 107 11.74 -17.77 -6.97
N ALA A 108 10.95 -17.34 -7.94
CA ALA A 108 10.07 -18.17 -8.75
C ALA A 108 10.35 -17.91 -10.24
N PRO A 109 11.53 -18.31 -10.76
CA PRO A 109 11.92 -18.04 -12.14
C PRO A 109 11.02 -18.75 -13.17
N GLU A 110 10.30 -19.79 -12.74
CA GLU A 110 9.33 -20.54 -13.54
C GLU A 110 7.93 -19.92 -13.53
N ALA A 111 7.72 -18.81 -12.79
CA ALA A 111 6.44 -18.12 -12.77
C ALA A 111 6.22 -17.42 -14.12
N ALA A 112 5.04 -17.64 -14.69
CA ALA A 112 4.59 -16.95 -15.89
C ALA A 112 4.04 -15.56 -15.57
N TYR A 113 3.40 -15.40 -14.40
CA TYR A 113 2.77 -14.14 -13.98
C TYR A 113 3.02 -13.86 -12.50
N ILE A 114 3.06 -12.58 -12.14
CA ILE A 114 3.05 -12.10 -10.75
C ILE A 114 1.84 -11.22 -10.56
N ILE A 115 0.96 -11.60 -9.65
CA ILE A 115 -0.35 -10.98 -9.48
C ILE A 115 -0.47 -10.44 -8.05
N PRO A 116 -0.65 -9.12 -7.87
CA PRO A 116 -0.91 -8.53 -6.57
C PRO A 116 -2.39 -8.67 -6.21
N PHE A 117 -2.64 -9.13 -4.98
CA PHE A 117 -3.96 -9.18 -4.37
C PHE A 117 -3.96 -8.33 -3.11
N LEU A 118 -4.89 -7.38 -3.01
CA LEU A 118 -4.92 -6.38 -1.95
C LEU A 118 -6.14 -6.57 -1.04
N ASN A 119 -7.16 -5.72 -1.19
CA ASN A 119 -8.29 -5.61 -0.28
C ASN A 119 -9.55 -6.29 -0.85
N VAL A 120 -10.46 -6.63 0.05
CA VAL A 120 -11.78 -7.18 -0.25
C VAL A 120 -12.86 -6.26 0.32
N TYR A 121 -13.78 -5.85 -0.53
CA TYR A 121 -14.87 -4.93 -0.23
C TYR A 121 -16.21 -5.63 -0.39
N ALA A 122 -17.21 -5.18 0.36
CA ALA A 122 -18.61 -5.53 0.12
C ALA A 122 -19.11 -4.79 -1.13
N ALA A 123 -20.13 -5.33 -1.80
CA ALA A 123 -20.85 -4.55 -2.78
C ALA A 123 -21.76 -3.51 -2.07
N PRO A 124 -21.87 -2.26 -2.55
CA PRO A 124 -22.57 -1.19 -1.83
C PRO A 124 -24.06 -1.45 -1.57
N ASN A 125 -24.71 -2.24 -2.43
CA ASN A 125 -26.16 -2.41 -2.45
C ASN A 125 -26.60 -3.88 -2.66
N ALA A 126 -25.69 -4.84 -2.45
CA ALA A 126 -25.97 -6.24 -2.71
C ALA A 126 -25.08 -7.16 -1.87
N ASP A 127 -25.63 -8.30 -1.44
CA ASP A 127 -24.89 -9.32 -0.68
C ASP A 127 -24.50 -10.52 -1.56
N ASP A 128 -24.64 -10.40 -2.88
CA ASP A 128 -24.48 -11.50 -3.84
C ASP A 128 -23.06 -11.64 -4.39
N TYR A 129 -22.22 -10.59 -4.28
CA TYR A 129 -20.81 -10.64 -4.64
C TYR A 129 -19.92 -9.80 -3.69
N LEU A 130 -18.64 -10.14 -3.69
CA LEU A 130 -17.56 -9.35 -3.11
C LEU A 130 -16.82 -8.60 -4.22
N ILE A 131 -16.09 -7.56 -3.86
CA ILE A 131 -15.20 -6.86 -4.79
C ILE A 131 -13.77 -7.05 -4.29
N VAL A 132 -12.89 -7.51 -5.17
CA VAL A 132 -11.49 -7.79 -4.84
C VAL A 132 -10.58 -6.89 -5.65
N ASP A 133 -9.68 -6.22 -4.96
CA ASP A 133 -8.59 -5.47 -5.55
C ASP A 133 -7.48 -6.46 -5.97
N VAL A 134 -7.41 -6.73 -7.28
CA VAL A 134 -6.48 -7.66 -7.90
C VAL A 134 -5.85 -7.02 -9.13
N ASN A 135 -4.52 -7.05 -9.20
CA ASN A 135 -3.75 -6.48 -10.31
C ASN A 135 -4.15 -5.05 -10.70
N GLY A 136 -4.50 -4.25 -9.70
CA GLY A 136 -4.94 -2.87 -9.90
C GLY A 136 -6.37 -2.68 -10.38
N GLY A 137 -7.09 -3.75 -10.72
CA GLY A 137 -8.53 -3.73 -11.00
C GLY A 137 -9.36 -4.13 -9.77
N TYR A 138 -10.59 -3.61 -9.70
CA TYR A 138 -11.58 -4.05 -8.72
C TYR A 138 -12.54 -5.04 -9.36
N HIS A 139 -12.28 -6.33 -9.18
CA HIS A 139 -13.03 -7.40 -9.81
C HIS A 139 -14.13 -7.94 -8.88
N LYS A 140 -15.29 -8.27 -9.44
CA LYS A 140 -16.32 -8.97 -8.71
C LYS A 140 -15.88 -10.40 -8.40
N ALA A 141 -16.32 -10.91 -7.27
CA ALA A 141 -16.14 -12.29 -6.87
C ALA A 141 -17.45 -12.85 -6.34
N VAL A 142 -17.90 -13.96 -6.90
CA VAL A 142 -19.11 -14.65 -6.47
C VAL A 142 -18.72 -15.95 -5.77
N ARG A 143 -19.62 -16.45 -4.91
CA ARG A 143 -19.42 -17.76 -4.31
C ARG A 143 -19.32 -18.83 -5.41
N LYS A 144 -18.44 -19.80 -5.21
CA LYS A 144 -18.17 -20.85 -6.20
C LYS A 144 -19.43 -21.63 -6.58
N GLU A 145 -20.33 -21.87 -5.62
CA GLU A 145 -21.62 -22.52 -5.84
C GLU A 145 -22.65 -21.67 -6.62
N ASN A 146 -22.40 -20.37 -6.76
CA ASN A 146 -23.31 -19.40 -7.39
C ASN A 146 -22.85 -18.93 -8.77
N ILE A 147 -21.73 -19.46 -9.29
CA ILE A 147 -21.25 -19.16 -10.65
C ILE A 147 -22.28 -19.63 -11.66
N LYS A 148 -22.59 -18.76 -12.63
CA LYS A 148 -23.49 -19.03 -13.75
C LYS A 148 -22.68 -19.36 -15.01
N ASP A 149 -23.29 -20.08 -15.94
CA ASP A 149 -22.69 -20.38 -17.25
C ASP A 149 -22.40 -19.12 -18.08
N THR A 150 -23.03 -17.99 -17.75
CA THR A 150 -22.82 -16.69 -18.39
C THR A 150 -21.70 -15.87 -17.75
N ASP A 151 -21.22 -16.27 -16.57
CA ASP A 151 -20.17 -15.54 -15.87
C ASP A 151 -18.82 -15.84 -16.52
N THR A 152 -18.00 -14.81 -16.69
CA THR A 152 -16.64 -14.99 -17.22
C THR A 152 -15.64 -14.88 -16.07
N VAL A 153 -14.86 -15.94 -15.86
CA VAL A 153 -13.84 -16.00 -14.80
C VAL A 153 -12.70 -15.05 -15.15
N PHE A 154 -12.21 -14.32 -14.16
CA PHE A 154 -11.09 -13.38 -14.31
C PHE A 154 -9.90 -14.01 -15.06
N ASP A 155 -9.56 -13.45 -16.23
CA ASP A 155 -8.36 -13.82 -16.96
C ASP A 155 -7.14 -13.08 -16.43
N PHE A 156 -6.36 -13.77 -15.59
CA PHE A 156 -5.12 -13.22 -15.03
C PHE A 156 -3.99 -13.07 -16.07
N LYS A 157 -4.16 -13.59 -17.29
CA LYS A 157 -3.15 -13.53 -18.36
C LYS A 157 -3.23 -12.23 -19.16
N ASP A 158 -4.42 -11.62 -19.26
CA ASP A 158 -4.63 -10.34 -19.95
C ASP A 158 -4.23 -9.14 -19.07
N THR A 159 -3.19 -9.34 -18.28
CA THR A 159 -2.61 -8.32 -17.44
C THR A 159 -1.60 -7.56 -18.30
N GLU A 160 -1.96 -6.33 -18.70
CA GLU A 160 -0.96 -5.40 -19.22
C GLU A 160 0.22 -5.41 -18.25
N GLN A 161 1.41 -5.67 -18.77
CA GLN A 161 2.65 -5.60 -18.00
C GLN A 161 2.61 -4.29 -17.21
N SER A 162 2.43 -4.42 -15.88
CA SER A 162 2.65 -3.30 -14.99
C SER A 162 4.03 -2.74 -15.34
N MET A 163 4.17 -1.42 -15.27
CA MET A 163 5.46 -0.77 -15.50
C MET A 163 6.56 -1.62 -14.85
N SER A 164 7.44 -2.18 -15.67
CA SER A 164 8.53 -3.05 -15.18
C SER A 164 9.50 -2.26 -14.29
N GLY A 165 9.40 -0.92 -14.33
CA GLY A 165 10.14 0.02 -13.53
C GLY A 165 9.58 0.21 -12.13
N ARG A 166 10.49 0.14 -11.17
CA ARG A 166 10.22 0.44 -9.77
C ARG A 166 10.09 1.95 -9.56
N PHE A 167 9.04 2.38 -8.86
CA PHE A 167 8.99 3.74 -8.36
C PHE A 167 9.89 3.91 -7.14
N GLU A 168 10.74 4.94 -7.15
CA GLU A 168 11.57 5.31 -6.03
C GLU A 168 11.47 6.80 -5.73
N ILE A 169 11.43 7.18 -4.45
CA ILE A 169 11.55 8.60 -4.06
C ILE A 169 12.94 9.08 -4.45
N ASN A 170 13.02 10.18 -5.19
CA ASN A 170 14.29 10.72 -5.64
C ASN A 170 15.17 11.13 -4.42
N PRO A 171 16.37 10.56 -4.26
CA PRO A 171 17.22 10.83 -3.10
C PRO A 171 17.75 12.27 -3.05
N LYS A 172 17.66 13.02 -4.15
CA LYS A 172 18.06 14.43 -4.23
C LYS A 172 16.90 15.39 -3.99
N ASN A 173 15.66 14.95 -4.21
CA ASN A 173 14.45 15.76 -4.07
C ASN A 173 13.27 14.88 -3.61
N ALA A 174 12.86 15.05 -2.36
CA ALA A 174 11.82 14.25 -1.72
C ALA A 174 10.42 14.48 -2.28
N THR A 175 10.20 15.45 -3.16
CA THR A 175 8.92 15.69 -3.84
C THR A 175 8.89 15.09 -5.25
N GLN A 176 9.82 14.20 -5.57
CA GLN A 176 9.92 13.58 -6.89
C GLN A 176 10.01 12.07 -6.77
N LEU A 177 9.48 11.39 -7.79
CA LEU A 177 9.63 9.97 -8.00
C LEU A 177 10.50 9.70 -9.22
N LEU A 178 11.16 8.54 -9.22
CA LEU A 178 11.95 8.01 -10.32
C LEU A 178 11.35 6.67 -10.73
N CYS A 179 11.15 6.45 -12.03
CA CYS A 179 10.80 5.14 -12.58
C CYS A 179 11.34 5.04 -14.00
N ASP A 180 12.14 4.00 -14.31
CA ASP A 180 12.76 3.75 -15.62
C ASP A 180 13.44 4.96 -16.28
N GLY A 181 14.12 5.78 -15.46
CA GLY A 181 14.81 6.99 -15.91
C GLY A 181 13.91 8.21 -16.09
N ILE A 182 12.59 8.07 -15.94
CA ILE A 182 11.62 9.16 -15.90
C ILE A 182 11.62 9.78 -14.50
N ILE A 183 11.58 11.11 -14.44
CA ILE A 183 11.43 11.86 -13.20
C ILE A 183 10.00 12.40 -13.16
N TYR A 184 9.24 12.01 -12.13
CA TYR A 184 7.91 12.55 -11.88
C TYR A 184 7.99 13.58 -10.75
N GLN A 185 7.40 14.75 -10.95
CA GLN A 185 7.27 15.80 -9.97
C GLN A 185 5.88 15.72 -9.34
N VAL A 186 5.83 15.47 -8.02
CA VAL A 186 4.57 15.55 -7.27
C VAL A 186 4.11 17.01 -7.27
N THR A 187 2.88 17.24 -7.72
CA THR A 187 2.23 18.55 -7.78
C THR A 187 1.37 18.78 -6.54
N SER A 188 0.79 19.97 -6.43
CA SER A 188 -0.23 20.26 -5.40
C SER A 188 -1.61 19.71 -5.76
N ASP A 189 -1.80 19.28 -7.01
CA ASP A 189 -3.09 18.85 -7.52
C ASP A 189 -3.41 17.48 -6.99
N THR A 190 -4.65 17.33 -6.53
CA THR A 190 -5.15 16.09 -5.96
C THR A 190 -6.25 15.54 -6.83
N ILE A 191 -6.30 14.22 -6.96
CA ILE A 191 -7.40 13.54 -7.62
C ILE A 191 -8.25 12.80 -6.62
N SER A 192 -9.52 12.63 -6.99
CA SER A 192 -10.45 11.80 -6.26
C SER A 192 -10.19 10.32 -6.52
N ASN A 193 -10.78 9.48 -5.68
CA ASN A 193 -10.74 8.05 -5.87
C ASN A 193 -11.32 7.60 -7.22
N ASP A 194 -12.31 8.32 -7.75
CA ASP A 194 -13.02 7.97 -8.98
C ASP A 194 -12.18 8.19 -10.25
N GLU A 195 -11.10 8.97 -10.12
CA GLU A 195 -10.17 9.29 -11.20
C GLU A 195 -8.94 8.36 -11.21
N LEU A 196 -8.81 7.48 -10.21
CA LEU A 196 -7.74 6.49 -10.14
C LEU A 196 -7.98 5.38 -11.16
N GLY A 197 -6.94 5.07 -11.93
CA GLY A 197 -6.83 3.85 -12.71
C GLY A 197 -6.19 2.73 -11.91
N SER A 198 -5.50 1.83 -12.60
CA SER A 198 -4.95 0.62 -12.01
C SER A 198 -3.86 0.91 -10.97
N TRP A 199 -3.78 0.10 -9.91
CA TRP A 199 -2.62 0.11 -8.99
C TRP A 199 -1.33 -0.25 -9.75
N ILE A 200 -0.26 0.50 -9.51
CA ILE A 200 1.04 0.32 -10.16
C ILE A 200 2.09 -0.25 -9.19
N ASP A 201 2.32 0.44 -8.06
CA ASP A 201 3.44 0.11 -7.16
C ASP A 201 3.17 0.58 -5.71
N ILE A 202 3.93 0.04 -4.76
CA ILE A 202 3.94 0.44 -3.35
C ILE A 202 5.30 1.00 -2.95
N LEU A 203 5.30 2.25 -2.48
CA LEU A 203 6.48 2.91 -1.93
C LEU A 203 6.66 2.64 -0.44
N ALA A 204 5.57 2.70 0.34
CA ALA A 204 5.53 2.53 1.80
C ALA A 204 6.69 3.19 2.57
N LYS A 205 7.04 4.43 2.23
CA LYS A 205 8.22 5.15 2.77
C LYS A 205 7.83 6.49 3.38
N SER A 206 8.29 6.72 4.61
CA SER A 206 8.32 8.04 5.22
C SER A 206 9.61 8.76 4.87
N VAL A 207 9.52 9.98 4.36
CA VAL A 207 10.65 10.87 4.16
C VAL A 207 10.38 12.20 4.85
N THR A 208 11.33 12.65 5.66
CA THR A 208 11.36 14.02 6.17
C THR A 208 12.36 14.80 5.35
N PHE A 209 11.96 15.98 4.87
CA PHE A 209 12.80 16.79 4.00
C PHE A 209 12.71 18.27 4.36
N ASP A 210 13.69 19.00 3.84
CA ASP A 210 13.77 20.44 3.97
C ASP A 210 12.82 21.12 2.98
N THR A 211 11.92 21.97 3.46
CA THR A 211 10.84 22.55 2.65
C THR A 211 11.32 23.50 1.54
N GLU A 212 12.52 24.08 1.67
CA GLU A 212 13.08 25.01 0.68
C GLU A 212 13.85 24.25 -0.39
N THR A 213 14.80 23.41 0.01
CA THR A 213 15.67 22.65 -0.90
C THR A 213 15.04 21.36 -1.42
N LYS A 214 13.94 20.94 -0.81
CA LYS A 214 13.27 19.64 -1.00
C LYS A 214 14.16 18.42 -0.72
N ARG A 215 15.36 18.61 -0.16
CA ARG A 215 16.31 17.51 0.05
C ARG A 215 15.86 16.62 1.22
N PRO A 216 15.85 15.28 1.06
CA PRO A 216 15.67 14.36 2.18
C PRO A 216 16.69 14.61 3.31
N LEU A 217 16.22 14.58 4.56
CA LEU A 217 17.05 14.70 5.74
C LEU A 217 17.55 13.32 6.18
N SER A 218 18.85 13.23 6.49
CA SER A 218 19.42 11.99 7.01
C SER A 218 19.00 11.76 8.47
N LYS A 219 19.10 10.52 8.96
CA LYS A 219 18.90 10.20 10.39
C LYS A 219 19.80 11.06 11.31
N LYS A 220 21.01 11.37 10.86
CA LYS A 220 21.93 12.26 11.58
C LYS A 220 21.39 13.69 11.65
N ASP A 221 20.76 14.19 10.59
CA ASP A 221 20.17 15.53 10.58
C ASP A 221 18.89 15.61 11.42
N LEU A 222 18.10 14.54 11.44
CA LEU A 222 16.90 14.43 12.27
C LEU A 222 17.22 14.35 13.77
N ASN A 223 18.31 13.68 14.14
CA ASN A 223 18.72 13.52 15.53
C ASN A 223 19.52 14.72 16.10
N LYS A 224 19.86 15.72 15.27
CA LYS A 224 20.56 16.92 15.75
C LYS A 224 19.59 17.82 16.51
N ILE A 225 19.87 18.02 17.80
CA ILE A 225 19.23 19.06 18.60
C ILE A 225 19.90 20.39 18.28
N ASP A 226 19.13 21.35 17.78
CA ASP A 226 19.61 22.72 17.62
C ASP A 226 19.43 23.51 18.92
N TRP A 227 20.44 23.44 19.77
CA TRP A 227 20.50 24.20 21.03
C TRP A 227 20.56 25.73 20.83
N SER A 228 20.94 26.19 19.63
CA SER A 228 21.14 27.61 19.34
C SER A 228 19.94 28.30 18.69
N GLY A 229 18.96 27.52 18.22
CA GLY A 229 17.80 28.01 17.47
C GLY A 229 18.14 28.57 16.08
N LYS A 230 19.38 28.44 15.59
CA LYS A 230 19.79 28.92 14.26
C LYS A 230 19.06 28.22 13.11
N ASN A 231 18.61 26.99 13.32
CA ASN A 231 17.82 26.21 12.36
C ASN A 231 16.31 26.36 12.59
N SER A 232 15.85 27.29 13.44
CA SER A 232 14.41 27.57 13.62
C SER A 232 13.71 28.02 12.34
N VAL A 233 14.46 28.57 11.38
CA VAL A 233 13.98 29.00 10.05
C VAL A 233 13.88 27.81 9.08
N GLN A 234 14.53 26.68 9.39
CA GLN A 234 14.50 25.50 8.54
C GLN A 234 13.13 24.82 8.61
N GLY A 235 12.26 25.11 7.65
CA GLY A 235 10.98 24.42 7.53
C GLY A 235 11.21 22.95 7.18
N ARG A 236 10.60 22.04 7.95
CA ARG A 236 10.66 20.59 7.73
C ARG A 236 9.27 20.07 7.46
N GLU A 237 9.18 19.16 6.51
CA GLU A 237 7.94 18.47 6.19
C GLU A 237 8.18 16.97 6.13
N GLN A 238 7.16 16.19 6.49
CA GLN A 238 7.19 14.74 6.43
C GLN A 238 6.10 14.23 5.51
N TRP A 239 6.50 13.48 4.49
CA TRP A 239 5.60 12.79 3.58
C TRP A 239 5.71 11.29 3.79
N PHE A 240 4.56 10.65 3.94
CA PHE A 240 4.41 9.21 3.85
C PHE A 240 3.87 8.84 2.48
N TYR A 241 4.76 8.34 1.63
CA TYR A 241 4.44 7.76 0.34
C TYR A 241 3.92 6.34 0.53
N ALA A 242 2.69 6.08 0.12
CA ALA A 242 2.06 4.77 0.22
C ALA A 242 2.08 4.05 -1.12
N ASP A 243 1.14 4.38 -1.99
CA ASP A 243 0.82 3.63 -3.20
C ASP A 243 0.89 4.53 -4.45
N VAL A 244 1.13 3.95 -5.62
CA VAL A 244 1.14 4.61 -6.93
C VAL A 244 0.09 3.96 -7.81
N TYR A 245 -0.68 4.76 -8.54
CA TYR A 245 -1.77 4.33 -9.42
C TYR A 245 -1.69 5.05 -10.77
N GLU A 246 -2.31 4.47 -11.78
CA GLU A 246 -2.62 5.17 -13.03
C GLU A 246 -3.66 6.26 -12.78
N ILE A 247 -3.75 7.20 -13.71
CA ILE A 247 -4.83 8.20 -13.76
C ILE A 247 -5.67 7.85 -14.98
N TYR A 248 -6.98 7.72 -14.80
CA TYR A 248 -7.87 7.31 -15.90
C TYR A 248 -7.74 8.25 -17.10
N GLY A 249 -7.51 7.68 -18.29
CA GLY A 249 -7.37 8.45 -19.53
C GLY A 249 -6.05 9.22 -19.66
N THR A 250 -5.06 8.97 -18.80
CA THR A 250 -3.72 9.57 -18.86
C THR A 250 -2.67 8.48 -19.05
N ASP A 251 -1.68 8.73 -19.93
CA ASP A 251 -0.58 7.80 -20.12
C ASP A 251 0.33 7.78 -18.88
N LYS A 252 0.68 6.59 -18.41
CA LYS A 252 1.49 6.38 -17.19
C LYS A 252 2.91 6.95 -17.28
N THR A 253 3.42 7.21 -18.48
CA THR A 253 4.70 7.89 -18.70
C THR A 253 4.57 9.42 -18.62
N GLU A 254 3.36 9.96 -18.76
CA GLU A 254 3.06 11.38 -18.63
C GLU A 254 2.71 11.75 -17.19
N ALA A 255 1.84 10.99 -16.52
CA ALA A 255 1.51 11.21 -15.13
C ALA A 255 0.99 9.97 -14.41
N VAL A 256 1.22 9.94 -13.10
CA VAL A 256 0.69 8.91 -12.19
C VAL A 256 0.11 9.56 -10.94
N ALA A 257 -0.82 8.87 -10.29
CA ALA A 257 -1.32 9.27 -8.99
C ALA A 257 -0.47 8.64 -7.88
N VAL A 258 -0.08 9.44 -6.89
CA VAL A 258 0.68 8.95 -5.73
C VAL A 258 -0.04 9.31 -4.44
N LYS A 259 -0.20 8.31 -3.58
CA LYS A 259 -0.81 8.48 -2.27
C LYS A 259 0.22 8.99 -1.27
N ILE A 260 0.04 10.24 -0.83
CA ILE A 260 0.90 10.90 0.15
C ILE A 260 0.05 11.40 1.31
N ASN A 261 0.40 11.03 2.54
CA ASN A 261 -0.30 11.48 3.75
C ASN A 261 -1.83 11.30 3.65
N ASN A 262 -2.25 10.15 3.10
CA ASN A 262 -3.65 9.76 2.93
C ASN A 262 -4.47 10.55 1.88
N ARG A 263 -3.80 11.22 0.93
CA ARG A 263 -4.42 11.87 -0.24
C ARG A 263 -3.70 11.46 -1.52
N TYR A 264 -4.41 11.41 -2.63
CA TYR A 264 -3.85 11.12 -3.95
C TYR A 264 -3.45 12.43 -4.64
N TYR A 265 -2.17 12.57 -4.95
CA TYR A 265 -1.61 13.70 -5.68
C TYR A 265 -1.20 13.27 -7.08
N ILE A 266 -1.25 14.20 -8.04
CA ILE A 266 -0.73 13.96 -9.38
C ILE A 266 0.78 14.14 -9.36
N ALA A 267 1.51 13.17 -9.90
CA ALA A 267 2.93 13.27 -10.19
C ALA A 267 3.14 13.25 -11.70
N GLU A 268 3.56 14.40 -12.25
CA GLU A 268 3.72 14.61 -13.69
C GLU A 268 5.17 14.44 -14.12
N GLN A 269 5.39 13.93 -15.32
CA GLN A 269 6.72 13.85 -15.93
C GLN A 269 7.36 15.24 -16.01
N LYS A 270 8.64 15.30 -15.62
CA LYS A 270 9.46 16.50 -15.65
C LYS A 270 10.45 16.52 -16.81
#